data_AF-A0A6I1EYA9-F1
#
_entry.id   AF-A0A6I1EYA9-F1
#
_cell.length_a   1.000
_cell.length_b   1.000
_cell.length_c   1.000
_cell.angle_alpha   90.00
_cell.angle_beta   90.00
_cell.angle_gamma   90.00
#
_symmetry.space_group_name_H-M   'P 1'
#
loop_
_entity.id
_entity.type
_entity.pdbx_description
1 polymer ?
#
loop_
_entity_poly.entity_id
_entity_poly.type
_entity_poly.pdbx_seq_one_letter_code
_entity_poly.pdbx_strand_id
1 'polypeptide(L)' 'MKNSLDNTIKLLLIREKNLIFTEDMRLAKQELLLGDMMSTNSSNEETPRKLEKIKKKRRLLGDKLLELSLKIN' A
#
# COMPACT_ATOMS: atom_id res chain seq x y z
N MET A 1 -7.64 33.35 -9.50
CA MET A 1 -7.71 32.01 -10.12
C MET A 1 -6.70 30.99 -9.57
N LYS A 2 -5.55 31.39 -8.99
CA LYS A 2 -4.58 30.44 -8.39
C LYS A 2 -5.15 29.54 -7.28
N ASN A 3 -5.92 30.10 -6.34
CA ASN A 3 -6.45 29.35 -5.19
C ASN A 3 -7.35 28.14 -5.55
N SER A 4 -8.05 28.15 -6.69
CA SER A 4 -8.92 27.04 -7.09
C SER A 4 -8.12 25.85 -7.64
N LEU A 5 -7.07 26.14 -8.42
CA LEU A 5 -6.19 25.12 -8.98
C LEU A 5 -5.37 24.44 -7.87
N ASP A 6 -4.84 25.22 -6.93
CA ASP A 6 -4.06 24.70 -5.80
C ASP A 6 -4.93 23.79 -4.90
N ASN A 7 -6.18 24.18 -4.65
CA ASN A 7 -7.15 23.34 -3.92
C ASN A 7 -7.49 22.05 -4.69
N THR A 8 -7.65 22.13 -6.01
CA THR A 8 -7.93 20.95 -6.85
C THR A 8 -6.77 19.97 -6.82
N ILE A 9 -5.53 20.46 -6.93
CA ILE A 9 -4.32 19.62 -6.84
C ILE A 9 -4.24 18.95 -5.45
N LYS A 10 -4.46 19.71 -4.38
CA LYS A 10 -4.44 19.17 -3.02
C LYS A 10 -5.49 18.07 -2.81
N LEU A 11 -6.70 18.25 -3.33
CA LEU A 11 -7.76 17.23 -3.28
C LEU A 11 -7.37 15.96 -4.06
N LEU A 12 -6.74 16.09 -5.23
CA LEU A 12 -6.26 14.95 -6.01
C LEU A 12 -5.18 14.17 -5.26
N LEU A 13 -4.22 14.85 -4.64
CA LEU A 13 -3.18 14.21 -3.82
C LEU A 13 -3.77 13.47 -2.61
N ILE A 14 -4.76 14.05 -1.93
CA ILE A 14 -5.47 13.40 -0.82
C ILE A 14 -6.21 12.15 -1.31
N ARG A 15 -6.88 12.23 -2.47
CA ARG A 15 -7.58 11.08 -3.06
C ARG A 15 -6.60 9.96 -3.42
N GLU A 16 -5.45 10.29 -4.01
CA GLU A 16 -4.41 9.32 -4.32
C GLU A 16 -3.86 8.67 -3.06
N LYS A 17 -3.57 9.46 -2.01
CA LYS A 17 -3.12 8.95 -0.71
C LYS A 17 -4.12 7.95 -0.12
N ASN A 18 -5.41 8.25 -0.17
CA ASN A 18 -6.46 7.35 0.34
C ASN A 18 -6.56 6.04 -0.47
N LEU A 19 -6.39 6.10 -1.79
CA LEU A 19 -6.38 4.91 -2.64
C LEU A 19 -5.19 4.00 -2.33
N ILE A 20 -4.00 4.57 -2.19
CA ILE A 20 -2.79 3.81 -1.84
C ILE A 20 -2.93 3.18 -0.45
N PHE A 21 -3.45 3.92 0.52
CA PHE A 21 -3.67 3.40 1.87
C PHE A 21 -4.66 2.23 1.88
N THR A 22 -5.76 2.33 1.12
CA THR A 22 -6.75 1.25 1.00
C THR A 22 -6.13 -0.02 0.41
N GLU A 23 -5.28 0.13 -0.61
CA GLU A 23 -4.57 -0.98 -1.22
C GLU A 23 -3.52 -1.60 -0.28
N ASP A 24 -2.77 -0.80 0.49
CA ASP A 24 -1.84 -1.34 1.49
C ASP A 24 -2.57 -2.15 2.56
N MET A 25 -3.71 -1.66 3.05
CA MET A 25 -4.55 -2.39 4.00
C MET A 25 -5.08 -3.71 3.43
N ARG A 26 -5.43 -3.74 2.14
CA ARG A 26 -5.81 -4.99 1.45
C ARG A 26 -4.65 -5.97 1.40
N LEU A 27 -3.46 -5.50 1.05
CA LEU A 27 -2.24 -6.32 1.00
C LEU A 27 -1.80 -6.79 2.40
N ALA A 28 -1.97 -5.98 3.44
CA ALA A 28 -1.66 -6.34 4.82
C ALA A 28 -2.52 -7.53 5.29
N LYS A 29 -3.81 -7.55 4.94
CA LYS A 29 -4.70 -8.69 5.22
C LYS A 29 -4.24 -9.94 4.47
N GLN A 30 -3.80 -9.81 3.21
CA GLN A 30 -3.27 -10.95 2.44
C GLN A 30 -1.95 -11.47 3.01
N GLU A 31 -1.07 -10.56 3.45
CA GLU A 31 0.19 -10.90 4.11
C GLU A 31 -0.06 -11.71 5.39
N LEU A 32 -1.02 -11.28 6.22
CA LEU A 32 -1.39 -12.00 7.44
C LEU A 32 -1.86 -13.43 7.12
N LEU A 33 -2.82 -13.59 6.20
CA LEU A 33 -3.34 -14.90 5.82
C LEU A 33 -2.26 -15.85 5.27
N LEU A 34 -1.33 -15.31 4.48
CA LEU A 34 -0.20 -16.11 3.96
C LEU A 34 0.82 -16.43 5.04
N GLY A 35 1.04 -15.54 6.01
CA GLY A 35 1.85 -15.80 7.20
C GLY A 35 1.28 -16.91 8.06
N ASP A 36 -0.04 -16.93 8.25
CA ASP A 36 -0.73 -17.99 8.99
C ASP A 36 -0.60 -19.33 8.26
N MET A 37 -0.81 -19.36 6.93
CA MET A 37 -0.62 -20.56 6.10
C MET A 37 0.80 -21.15 6.16
N MET A 38 1.82 -20.29 6.28
CA MET A 38 3.22 -20.73 6.46
C MET A 38 3.43 -21.45 7.80
N SER A 39 2.70 -21.01 8.83
CA SER A 39 2.84 -21.54 10.20
C SER A 39 2.17 -22.91 10.38
N THR A 40 1.26 -23.30 9.48
CA THR A 40 0.46 -24.54 9.56
C THR A 40 0.95 -25.65 8.62
N ASN A 41 2.25 -25.72 8.33
CA ASN A 41 2.89 -26.72 7.44
C ASN A 41 2.44 -26.68 5.96
N SER A 42 2.70 -25.55 5.31
CA SER A 42 2.63 -25.44 3.84
C SER A 42 3.97 -25.86 3.22
N SER A 43 4.08 -27.11 2.75
CA SER A 43 5.15 -27.58 1.84
C SER A 43 5.06 -26.97 0.43
N ASN A 44 4.27 -25.91 0.28
CA ASN A 44 4.07 -25.18 -0.97
C ASN A 44 5.07 -24.01 -1.09
N GLU A 45 6.09 -24.16 -1.94
CA GLU A 45 7.05 -23.11 -2.27
C GLU A 45 6.40 -21.84 -2.88
N GLU A 46 5.16 -21.93 -3.34
CA GLU A 46 4.43 -20.79 -3.89
C GLU A 46 4.01 -19.78 -2.81
N THR A 47 3.76 -20.24 -1.57
CA THR A 47 3.32 -19.40 -0.44
C THR A 47 4.42 -18.39 -0.03
N PRO A 48 5.68 -18.80 0.21
CA PRO A 48 6.79 -17.86 0.45
C PRO A 48 6.99 -16.84 -0.68
N ARG A 49 6.89 -17.28 -1.95
CA ARG A 49 7.07 -16.39 -3.12
C ARG A 49 5.95 -15.35 -3.21
N LYS A 50 4.70 -15.74 -2.94
CA LYS A 50 3.55 -14.82 -2.89
C LYS A 50 3.71 -13.81 -1.74
N LEU A 51 4.13 -14.27 -0.57
CA LEU A 51 4.38 -13.43 0.60
C LEU A 51 5.47 -12.39 0.32
N GLU A 52 6.60 -12.79 -0.28
CA GLU A 52 7.67 -11.86 -0.63
C GLU A 52 7.22 -10.80 -1.64
N LYS A 53 6.43 -11.19 -2.66
CA LYS A 53 5.85 -10.26 -3.63
C LYS A 53 4.94 -9.23 -2.94
N ILE A 54 4.12 -9.66 -1.98
CA ILE A 54 3.24 -8.76 -1.22
C ILE A 54 4.07 -7.80 -0.37
N LYS A 55 5.07 -8.29 0.37
CA LYS A 55 5.98 -7.44 1.17
C LYS A 55 6.67 -6.37 0.32
N LYS A 56 7.17 -6.72 -0.87
CA LYS A 56 7.78 -5.77 -1.81
C LYS A 56 6.77 -4.71 -2.27
N LYS A 57 5.55 -5.11 -2.63
CA LYS A 57 4.49 -4.18 -3.03
C LYS A 57 4.12 -3.23 -1.89
N ARG A 58 3.91 -3.73 -0.68
CA ARG A 58 3.59 -2.92 0.50
C ARG A 58 4.67 -1.90 0.81
N ARG A 59 5.94 -2.30 0.73
CA ARG A 59 7.06 -1.35 0.88
C ARG A 59 6.96 -0.20 -0.12
N LEU A 60 6.75 -0.49 -1.40
CA LEU A 60 6.57 0.53 -2.43
C LEU A 60 5.37 1.45 -2.17
N LEU A 61 4.25 0.90 -1.69
CA LEU A 61 3.08 1.71 -1.32
C LEU A 61 3.38 2.60 -0.09
N GLY A 62 4.11 2.08 0.89
CA GLY A 62 4.57 2.84 2.05
C GLY A 62 5.44 4.04 1.65
N ASP A 63 6.40 3.83 0.75
CA ASP A 63 7.27 4.89 0.23
C ASP A 63 6.44 5.99 -0.47
N LYS A 64 5.45 5.59 -1.29
CA LYS A 64 4.54 6.53 -1.96
C LYS A 64 3.64 7.29 -0.99
N LEU A 65 3.15 6.65 0.08
CA LEU A 65 2.35 7.31 1.11
C LEU A 65 3.16 8.39 1.83
N LEU A 66 4.44 8.13 2.11
CA LEU A 66 5.35 9.11 2.69
C LEU A 66 5.55 10.28 1.74
N GLU A 67 5.86 10.01 0.47
CA GLU A 67 6.03 11.03 -0.58
C GLU A 67 4.79 11.92 -0.71
N LEU A 68 3.58 11.34 -0.79
CA LEU A 68 2.34 12.09 -0.88
C LEU A 68 2.07 12.93 0.37
N SER A 69 2.41 12.41 1.55
CA SER A 69 2.24 13.15 2.81
C SER A 69 3.15 14.39 2.86
N LEU A 70 4.35 14.32 2.28
CA LEU A 70 5.25 15.46 2.13
C LEU A 70 4.76 16.49 1.10
N LYS A 71 4.01 16.06 0.07
CA LYS A 71 3.45 16.97 -0.96
C LYS A 71 2.15 17.67 -0.54
N ILE A 72 1.41 17.10 0.40
CA ILE A 72 0.12 17.64 0.89
C ILE A 72 0.32 18.70 1.99
N ASN A 73 1.37 18.52 2.80
CA ASN A 73 1.78 19.45 3.86
C ASN A 73 2.48 20.68 3.26
#